data_AF-A0ABD4KFD3-F1
#
_entry.id   AF-A0ABD4KFD3-F1
#
_cell.length_a   1.000
_cell.length_b   1.000
_cell.length_c   1.000
_cell.angle_alpha   90.00
_cell.angle_beta   90.00
_cell.angle_gamma   90.00
#
_symmetry.space_group_name_H-M   'P 1'
#
loop_
_entity.id
_entity.type
_entity.pdbx_description
1 polymer ?
#
loop_
_entity_poly.entity_id
_entity_poly.type
_entity_poly.pdbx_seq_one_letter_code
_entity_poly.pdbx_strand_id
1 'polypeptide(L)'
;MKRETAILFMALSLATPGAVNAAAVAAIFTAANSALVDEEVDDSAQLEAVEREAVVQPDAWKAYQQVLNAVPKNASTGLKKRYRSLAVSLVLKAAMACSPEALKLLERNDVIEFRVLRLPFSSSCRTAK
;
A
#
# COMPACT_ATOMS: atom_id res chain seq x y z
N MET A 1 -17.25 37.93 17.50
CA MET A 1 -17.76 36.57 17.20
C MET A 1 -16.85 35.56 17.86
N LYS A 2 -17.44 34.58 18.54
CA LYS A 2 -16.81 33.63 19.46
C LYS A 2 -16.48 32.31 18.73
N ARG A 3 -15.28 31.77 18.94
CA ARG A 3 -15.00 30.44 19.54
C ARG A 3 -13.53 30.07 19.30
N GLU A 4 -12.74 30.29 20.33
CA GLU A 4 -11.43 29.66 20.52
C GLU A 4 -11.65 28.21 20.96
N THR A 5 -11.07 27.26 20.22
CA THR A 5 -11.04 25.85 20.61
C THR A 5 -9.87 25.66 21.57
N ALA A 6 -10.17 25.84 22.86
CA ALA A 6 -9.31 25.43 23.95
C ALA A 6 -9.13 23.90 23.92
N ILE A 7 -7.96 23.43 23.49
CA ILE A 7 -7.50 22.07 23.73
C ILE A 7 -7.08 22.02 25.20
N LEU A 8 -8.05 21.66 26.03
CA LEU A 8 -7.88 21.49 27.47
C LEU A 8 -8.12 20.02 27.77
N PHE A 9 -7.06 19.22 27.82
CA PHE A 9 -7.04 18.05 28.69
C PHE A 9 -5.72 18.03 29.45
N MET A 10 -5.87 18.49 30.69
CA MET A 10 -4.89 18.61 31.75
C MET A 10 -4.19 17.29 32.05
N ALA A 11 -2.93 17.45 32.42
CA ALA A 11 -2.11 16.55 33.21
C ALA A 11 -2.89 15.70 34.23
N LEU A 12 -2.65 14.39 34.21
CA LEU A 12 -2.86 13.52 35.36
C LEU A 12 -1.51 12.92 35.79
N SER A 13 -0.67 13.76 36.37
CA SER A 13 0.39 13.30 37.27
C SER A 13 -0.20 13.24 38.68
N LEU A 14 -0.62 12.05 39.11
CA LEU A 14 -0.66 11.70 40.54
C LEU A 14 -0.24 10.25 40.71
N ALA A 15 0.83 10.09 41.47
CA ALA A 15 1.41 8.84 41.87
C ALA A 15 0.44 8.05 42.77
N THR A 16 0.09 6.84 42.34
CA THR A 16 -0.24 5.69 43.19
C THR A 16 0.09 4.40 42.42
N PRO A 17 1.01 3.54 42.88
CA PRO A 17 1.19 2.21 42.31
C PRO A 17 0.06 1.31 42.84
N GLY A 18 -1.10 1.37 42.20
CA GLY A 18 -2.23 0.54 42.63
C GLY A 18 -3.48 0.81 41.82
N ALA A 19 -3.95 -0.23 41.13
CA ALA A 19 -5.21 -0.30 40.39
C ALA A 19 -5.32 0.66 39.19
N VAL A 20 -4.54 0.40 38.14
CA VAL A 20 -5.00 0.77 36.78
C VAL A 20 -6.29 -0.01 36.55
N ASN A 21 -7.44 0.67 36.61
CA ASN A 21 -8.75 0.05 36.40
C ASN A 21 -8.71 -0.73 35.09
N ALA A 22 -8.94 -2.04 35.15
CA ALA A 22 -8.96 -2.92 33.98
C ALA A 22 -9.90 -2.38 32.88
N ALA A 23 -10.96 -1.67 33.28
CA ALA A 23 -11.87 -0.95 32.38
C ALA A 23 -11.20 0.18 31.59
N ALA A 24 -10.25 0.92 32.17
CA ALA A 24 -9.51 1.97 31.47
C ALA A 24 -8.50 1.36 30.48
N VAL A 25 -7.82 0.27 30.86
CA VAL A 25 -6.94 -0.48 29.94
C VAL A 25 -7.73 -1.11 28.79
N ALA A 26 -8.89 -1.70 29.09
CA ALA A 26 -9.78 -2.27 28.09
C ALA A 26 -10.38 -1.20 27.16
N ALA A 27 -10.71 -0.01 27.68
CA ALA A 27 -11.19 1.11 26.88
C ALA A 27 -10.10 1.65 25.94
N ILE A 28 -8.86 1.81 26.43
CA ILE A 28 -7.71 2.21 25.60
C ILE A 28 -7.42 1.16 24.53
N PHE A 29 -7.43 -0.13 24.90
CA PHE A 29 -7.20 -1.23 23.95
C PHE A 29 -8.30 -1.33 22.91
N THR A 30 -9.57 -1.17 23.30
CA THR A 30 -10.71 -1.16 22.37
C THR A 30 -10.63 0.04 21.44
N ALA A 31 -10.36 1.24 21.95
CA ALA A 31 -10.22 2.45 21.14
C ALA A 31 -9.04 2.37 20.17
N ALA A 32 -7.90 1.84 20.62
CA ALA A 32 -6.74 1.61 19.77
C ALA A 32 -7.03 0.56 18.68
N ASN A 33 -7.72 -0.53 19.03
CA ASN A 33 -8.11 -1.54 18.05
C ASN A 33 -9.13 -1.00 17.05
N SER A 34 -10.11 -0.19 17.49
CA SER A 34 -11.06 0.45 16.59
C SER A 34 -10.36 1.40 15.61
N ALA A 35 -9.43 2.22 16.10
CA ALA A 35 -8.64 3.12 15.24
C ALA A 35 -7.79 2.34 14.22
N LEU A 36 -7.14 1.25 14.65
CA LEU A 36 -6.35 0.40 13.74
C LEU A 36 -7.23 -0.31 12.69
N VAL A 37 -8.45 -0.70 13.06
CA VAL A 37 -9.42 -1.30 12.12
C VAL A 37 -9.90 -0.25 11.13
N ASP A 38 -10.20 0.97 11.57
CA ASP A 38 -10.59 2.06 10.69
C ASP A 38 -9.47 2.42 9.70
N GLU A 39 -8.21 2.47 10.15
CA GLU A 39 -7.06 2.68 9.27
C GLU A 39 -6.89 1.54 8.24
N GLU A 40 -7.06 0.27 8.63
CA GLU A 40 -6.94 -0.86 7.69
C GLU A 40 -8.09 -0.90 6.66
N VAL A 41 -9.29 -0.44 7.04
CA VAL A 41 -10.42 -0.29 6.13
C VAL A 41 -10.18 0.84 5.14
N ASP A 42 -9.70 2.00 5.60
CA ASP A 42 -9.40 3.15 4.74
C ASP A 42 -8.28 2.83 3.72
N ASP A 43 -7.21 2.22 4.19
CA ASP A 43 -6.09 1.76 3.37
C ASP A 43 -6.52 0.71 2.32
N SER A 44 -7.49 -0.15 2.67
CA SER A 44 -8.06 -1.13 1.74
C SER A 44 -8.96 -0.48 0.69
N ALA A 45 -9.78 0.50 1.08
CA ALA A 45 -10.59 1.28 0.15
C ALA A 45 -9.72 2.11 -0.81
N GLN A 46 -8.60 2.64 -0.32
CA GLN A 46 -7.60 3.31 -1.14
C GLN A 46 -7.01 2.36 -2.19
N LEU A 47 -6.67 1.12 -1.82
CA LEU A 47 -6.19 0.14 -2.78
C LEU A 47 -7.23 -0.13 -3.89
N GLU A 48 -8.51 -0.27 -3.55
CA GLU A 48 -9.56 -0.47 -4.56
C GLU A 48 -9.67 0.72 -5.53
N ALA A 49 -9.52 1.94 -5.03
CA ALA A 49 -9.50 3.14 -5.88
C ALA A 49 -8.28 3.11 -6.83
N VAL A 50 -7.10 2.80 -6.29
CA VAL A 50 -5.86 2.65 -7.07
C VAL A 50 -5.99 1.55 -8.13
N GLU A 51 -6.62 0.43 -7.81
CA GLU A 51 -6.88 -0.65 -8.77
C GLU A 51 -7.78 -0.17 -9.92
N ARG A 52 -8.88 0.53 -9.60
CA ARG A 52 -9.78 1.08 -10.64
C ARG A 52 -9.07 2.09 -11.53
N GLU A 53 -8.28 2.98 -10.94
CA GLU A 53 -7.49 3.97 -11.68
C GLU A 53 -6.43 3.31 -12.57
N ALA A 54 -5.75 2.28 -12.06
CA ALA A 54 -4.75 1.53 -12.81
C ALA A 54 -5.37 0.77 -14.00
N VAL A 55 -6.61 0.28 -13.87
CA VAL A 55 -7.33 -0.40 -14.96
C VAL A 55 -7.67 0.56 -16.12
N VAL A 56 -8.05 1.80 -15.81
CA VAL A 56 -8.40 2.80 -16.84
C VAL A 56 -7.18 3.51 -17.43
N GLN A 57 -6.01 3.41 -16.80
CA GLN A 57 -4.76 3.97 -17.33
C GLN A 57 -4.30 3.19 -18.57
N PRO A 58 -4.21 3.82 -19.75
CA PRO A 58 -3.76 3.14 -20.97
C PRO A 58 -2.29 2.70 -20.91
N ASP A 59 -1.45 3.48 -20.23
CA ASP A 59 -0.05 3.16 -20.02
C ASP A 59 0.14 2.35 -18.72
N ALA A 60 0.35 1.04 -18.88
CA ALA A 60 0.57 0.13 -17.77
C ALA A 60 1.85 0.45 -16.96
N TRP A 61 2.86 1.07 -17.59
CA TRP A 61 4.07 1.48 -16.88
C TRP A 61 3.79 2.66 -15.95
N LYS A 62 3.04 3.64 -16.44
CA LYS A 62 2.58 4.77 -15.64
C LYS A 62 1.68 4.32 -14.49
N ALA A 63 0.77 3.38 -14.74
CA ALA A 63 -0.07 2.78 -13.70
C ALA A 63 0.78 2.11 -12.62
N TYR A 64 1.80 1.36 -13.00
CA TYR A 64 2.74 0.74 -12.06
C TYR A 64 3.41 1.78 -11.15
N GLN A 65 3.87 2.91 -11.71
CA GLN A 65 4.48 3.99 -10.92
C GLN A 65 3.48 4.62 -9.94
N GLN A 66 2.22 4.79 -10.34
CA GLN A 66 1.16 5.28 -9.45
C GLN A 66 0.91 4.32 -8.28
N VAL A 67 0.84 3.02 -8.55
CA VAL A 67 0.67 1.98 -7.52
C VAL A 67 1.82 1.99 -6.52
N LEU A 68 3.08 2.13 -6.99
CA LEU A 68 4.24 2.22 -6.08
C LEU A 68 4.18 3.43 -5.15
N ASN A 69 3.72 4.57 -5.66
CA ASN A 69 3.61 5.80 -4.88
C ASN A 69 2.44 5.79 -3.90
N ALA A 70 1.42 4.97 -4.16
CA ALA A 70 0.24 4.85 -3.33
C ALA A 70 0.39 3.89 -2.15
N VAL A 71 1.47 3.10 -2.08
CA VAL A 71 1.66 2.12 -0.99
C VAL A 71 1.81 2.86 0.35
N PRO A 72 0.93 2.61 1.34
CA PRO A 72 1.05 3.23 2.66
C PRO A 72 2.34 2.78 3.37
N LYS A 73 3.05 3.72 4.01
CA LYS A 73 4.32 3.42 4.71
C LYS A 73 4.15 2.35 5.80
N ASN A 74 3.02 2.39 6.50
CA ASN A 74 2.70 1.50 7.61
C ASN A 74 1.71 0.39 7.23
N ALA A 75 1.52 0.14 5.93
CA ALA A 75 0.60 -0.88 5.43
C ALA A 75 0.84 -2.25 6.08
N SER A 76 -0.25 -2.94 6.42
CA SER A 76 -0.22 -4.30 6.94
C SER A 76 0.44 -5.26 5.95
N THR A 77 0.97 -6.39 6.43
CA THR A 77 1.60 -7.39 5.56
C THR A 77 0.63 -7.92 4.50
N GLY A 78 -0.65 -8.04 4.83
CA GLY A 78 -1.69 -8.45 3.89
C GLY A 78 -1.87 -7.42 2.76
N LEU A 79 -1.97 -6.15 3.12
CA LEU A 79 -2.15 -5.06 2.17
C LEU A 79 -0.92 -4.89 1.26
N LYS A 80 0.29 -4.94 1.82
CA LYS A 80 1.55 -4.92 1.03
C LYS A 80 1.61 -6.02 -0.03
N LYS A 81 1.12 -7.24 0.30
CA LYS A 81 1.05 -8.34 -0.67
C LYS A 81 0.09 -8.03 -1.82
N ARG A 82 -1.05 -7.40 -1.55
CA ARG A 82 -2.01 -7.00 -2.59
C ARG A 82 -1.43 -5.95 -3.52
N TYR A 83 -0.85 -4.88 -2.97
CA TYR A 83 -0.12 -3.86 -3.76
C TYR A 83 0.99 -4.48 -4.60
N ARG A 84 1.77 -5.43 -4.04
CA ARG A 84 2.80 -6.14 -4.80
C ARG A 84 2.22 -6.95 -5.95
N SER A 85 1.13 -7.67 -5.73
CA SER A 85 0.45 -8.45 -6.77
C SER A 85 -0.01 -7.56 -7.93
N LEU A 86 -0.63 -6.43 -7.62
CA LEU A 86 -1.05 -5.42 -8.60
C LEU A 86 0.16 -4.84 -9.35
N ALA A 87 1.22 -4.48 -8.63
CA ALA A 87 2.43 -3.94 -9.24
C ALA A 87 3.09 -4.94 -10.21
N VAL A 88 3.16 -6.22 -9.84
CA VAL A 88 3.69 -7.29 -10.71
C VAL A 88 2.84 -7.44 -11.97
N SER A 89 1.51 -7.47 -11.86
CA SER A 89 0.63 -7.62 -13.04
C SER A 89 0.79 -6.44 -14.01
N LEU A 90 0.95 -5.22 -13.50
CA LEU A 90 1.17 -4.02 -14.31
C LEU A 90 2.54 -4.02 -14.99
N VAL A 91 3.61 -4.44 -14.32
CA VAL A 91 4.95 -4.60 -14.94
C VAL A 91 4.89 -5.61 -16.09
N LEU A 92 4.19 -6.73 -15.90
CA LEU A 92 4.02 -7.73 -16.96
C LEU A 92 3.22 -7.18 -18.14
N LYS A 93 2.15 -6.43 -17.88
CA LYS A 93 1.36 -5.76 -18.92
C LYS A 93 2.20 -4.73 -19.69
N ALA A 94 3.01 -3.94 -18.98
CA ALA A 94 3.93 -2.98 -19.60
C ALA A 94 5.03 -3.67 -20.41
N ALA A 95 5.56 -4.80 -19.94
CA ALA A 95 6.53 -5.60 -20.68
C ALA A 95 5.93 -6.24 -21.95
N MET A 96 4.67 -6.69 -21.90
CA MET A 96 3.93 -7.13 -23.10
C MET A 96 3.77 -6.01 -24.13
N ALA A 97 3.60 -4.77 -23.66
CA ALA A 97 3.59 -3.58 -24.51
C ALA A 97 5.01 -3.09 -24.88
N CYS A 98 6.05 -3.86 -24.56
CA CYS A 98 7.44 -3.57 -24.85
C CYS A 98 7.98 -2.26 -24.26
N SER A 99 7.46 -1.84 -23.10
CA SER A 99 8.05 -0.75 -22.32
C SER A 99 9.49 -1.10 -21.94
N PRO A 100 10.49 -0.28 -22.31
CA PRO A 100 11.89 -0.57 -22.03
C PRO A 100 12.19 -0.56 -20.53
N GLU A 101 11.52 0.27 -19.75
CA GLU A 101 11.66 0.34 -18.29
C GLU A 101 11.10 -0.92 -17.62
N ALA A 102 9.95 -1.41 -18.07
CA ALA A 102 9.37 -2.65 -17.58
C ALA A 102 10.27 -3.86 -17.91
N LEU A 103 10.82 -3.91 -19.12
CA LEU A 103 11.76 -4.96 -19.53
C LEU A 103 13.03 -4.95 -18.66
N LYS A 104 13.62 -3.78 -18.38
CA LYS A 104 14.76 -3.66 -17.45
C LYS A 104 14.43 -4.16 -16.05
N LEU A 105 13.21 -3.92 -15.55
CA LEU A 105 12.80 -4.47 -14.26
C LEU A 105 12.70 -6.00 -14.27
N LEU A 106 12.23 -6.60 -15.37
CA LEU A 106 12.18 -8.06 -15.52
C LEU A 106 13.57 -8.71 -15.58
N GLU A 107 14.61 -7.95 -15.93
CA GLU A 107 15.99 -8.44 -15.92
C GLU A 107 16.58 -8.54 -14.52
N ARG A 108 15.95 -7.93 -13.52
CA ARG A 108 16.39 -8.02 -12.13
C ARG A 108 16.07 -9.41 -11.56
N ASN A 109 17.05 -9.99 -10.87
CA ASN A 109 16.97 -11.35 -10.34
C ASN A 109 16.35 -11.45 -8.93
N ASP A 110 16.07 -10.31 -8.30
CA ASP A 110 15.56 -10.23 -6.93
C ASP A 110 14.05 -10.48 -6.82
N VAL A 111 13.32 -10.46 -7.94
CA VAL A 111 11.89 -10.78 -8.00
C VAL A 111 11.70 -12.13 -8.70
N ILE A 112 11.29 -13.14 -7.92
CA ILE A 112 11.14 -14.54 -8.40
C ILE A 112 10.11 -14.62 -9.52
N GLU A 113 9.03 -13.84 -9.42
CA GLU A 113 7.94 -13.76 -10.39
C GLU A 113 8.42 -13.34 -11.78
N PHE A 114 9.47 -12.53 -11.87
CA PHE A 114 10.04 -12.07 -13.14
C PHE A 114 11.02 -13.07 -13.76
N ARG A 115 11.64 -13.91 -12.92
CA ARG A 115 12.69 -14.84 -13.34
C ARG A 115 12.19 -15.86 -14.36
N VAL A 116 10.94 -16.33 -14.22
CA VAL A 116 10.31 -17.29 -15.15
C VAL A 116 9.91 -16.63 -16.47
N LEU A 117 9.59 -15.34 -16.45
CA LEU A 117 8.95 -14.63 -17.57
C LEU A 117 9.93 -13.85 -18.47
N ARG A 118 11.22 -13.79 -18.11
CA ARG A 118 12.25 -13.01 -18.81
C ARG A 118 12.50 -13.42 -20.27
N LEU A 119 12.64 -14.72 -20.52
CA LEU A 119 12.96 -15.25 -21.85
C LEU A 119 11.87 -14.97 -22.90
N PRO A 120 10.57 -15.20 -22.63
CA PRO A 120 9.52 -14.97 -23.64
C PRO A 120 9.28 -13.48 -23.98
N PHE A 121 9.50 -12.55 -23.04
CA PHE A 121 9.26 -11.11 -23.31
C PHE A 121 10.39 -10.46 -24.11
N SER A 122 11.64 -10.79 -23.80
CA SER A 122 12.81 -10.21 -24.49
C SER A 122 12.88 -10.61 -25.98
N SER A 123 12.41 -11.81 -26.34
CA SER A 123 12.34 -12.26 -27.73
C SER A 123 11.18 -11.60 -28.49
N SER A 124 9.97 -11.59 -27.91
CA SER A 124 8.75 -11.07 -28.55
C SER A 124 8.83 -9.57 -28.86
N CYS A 125 9.44 -8.79 -27.96
CA CYS A 125 9.61 -7.35 -28.17
C CYS A 125 10.73 -6.99 -29.15
N ARG A 126 11.68 -7.90 -29.39
CA ARG A 126 12.74 -7.70 -30.39
C ARG A 126 12.22 -7.94 -31.81
N THR A 127 11.21 -8.80 -31.98
CA THR A 127 10.53 -9.06 -33.26
C THR A 127 9.44 -8.04 -33.62
N ALA A 128 8.99 -7.22 -32.65
CA ALA A 128 7.96 -6.19 -32.87
C ALA A 128 8.53 -4.82 -33.31
N LYS A 129 9.86 -4.73 -33.45
CA LYS A 129 10.60 -3.53 -33.89
C LYS A 129 10.93 -3.64 -35.38
#